data_AF-A0A6A0QZH9-F1
#
_entry.id   AF-A0A6A0QZH9-F1
#
_cell.length_a   1.000
_cell.length_b   1.000
_cell.length_c   1.000
_cell.angle_alpha   90.00
_cell.angle_beta   90.00
_cell.angle_gamma   90.00
#
_symmetry.space_group_name_H-M   'P 1'
#
loop_
_entity.id
_entity.type
_entity.pdbx_description
1 polymer ?
#
loop_
_entity_poly.entity_id
_entity_poly.type
_entity_poly.pdbx_seq_one_letter_code
_entity_poly.pdbx_strand_id
1 'polypeptide(L)'
;MKKLIPFIIVAFFIVLSLDVEAQCSMCKAVLESNMQNGEDAVGKGINSGIIYIMFVPYILMATVGYFLYKHHIKNKDRSLN
;
A
#
# COMPACT_ATOMS: atom_id res chain seq x y z
N MET A 1 25.02 -18.38 10.16
CA MET A 1 24.03 -17.33 9.84
C MET A 1 23.12 -17.64 8.65
N LYS A 2 23.60 -18.23 7.54
CA LYS A 2 22.78 -18.53 6.34
C LYS A 2 21.57 -19.47 6.58
N LYS A 3 21.65 -20.38 7.57
CA LYS A 3 20.54 -21.27 7.96
C LYS A 3 19.47 -20.60 8.82
N LEU A 4 19.73 -19.40 9.36
CA LEU A 4 18.77 -18.62 10.15
C LEU A 4 17.87 -17.74 9.27
N ILE A 5 18.36 -17.37 8.08
CA ILE A 5 17.63 -16.55 7.10
C ILE A 5 16.25 -17.13 6.77
N PRO A 6 16.08 -18.42 6.41
CA PRO A 6 14.76 -18.95 6.10
C PRO A 6 13.82 -18.91 7.32
N PHE A 7 14.34 -19.11 8.52
CA PHE A 7 13.56 -19.06 9.75
C PHE A 7 13.06 -17.64 10.06
N ILE A 8 13.92 -16.63 9.86
CA ILE A 8 13.55 -15.21 10.02
C ILE A 8 12.50 -14.81 8.98
N ILE A 9 12.63 -15.27 7.73
CA ILE A 9 11.67 -14.99 6.66
C ILE A 9 10.30 -15.58 6.99
N VAL A 10 10.24 -16.84 7.44
CA VAL A 10 8.99 -17.48 7.84
C VAL A 10 8.36 -16.76 9.03
N ALA A 11 9.15 -16.41 10.06
CA ALA A 11 8.66 -15.64 11.20
C ALA A 11 8.10 -14.27 10.79
N PHE A 12 8.75 -13.59 9.84
CA PHE A 12 8.29 -12.31 9.30
C PHE A 12 6.93 -12.42 8.59
N PHE A 13 6.73 -13.46 7.77
CA PHE A 13 5.44 -13.68 7.11
C PHE A 13 4.30 -14.05 8.07
N ILE A 14 4.61 -14.78 9.15
CA ILE A 14 3.63 -15.08 10.21
C ILE A 14 3.18 -13.79 10.91
N VAL A 15 4.10 -12.88 11.24
CA VAL A 15 3.77 -11.58 11.85
C VAL A 15 2.92 -10.71 10.91
N LEU A 16 3.19 -10.73 9.60
CA LEU A 16 2.38 -10.03 8.60
C LEU A 16 0.97 -10.62 8.41
N SER A 17 0.75 -11.86 8.83
CA SER A 17 -0.55 -12.56 8.68
C SER A 17 -1.46 -12.32 9.88
N LEU A 18 -0.98 -11.63 10.92
CA LEU A 18 -1.81 -11.22 12.03
C LEU A 18 -2.74 -10.10 11.57
N ASP A 19 -4.03 -10.22 11.89
CA ASP A 19 -5.00 -9.15 11.70
C ASP A 19 -4.57 -7.94 12.53
N VAL A 20 -3.94 -6.98 11.88
CA VAL A 20 -3.63 -5.69 12.47
C VAL A 20 -4.94 -4.91 12.49
N GLU A 21 -5.49 -4.68 13.68
CA GLU A 21 -6.58 -3.72 13.83
C GLU A 21 -6.15 -2.40 13.17
N ALA A 22 -6.93 -1.95 12.19
CA ALA A 22 -6.58 -0.78 11.39
C ALA A 22 -6.19 0.38 12.32
N GLN A 23 -4.96 0.87 12.17
CA GLN A 23 -4.46 2.08 12.84
C GLN A 23 -5.13 3.33 12.25
N CYS A 24 -6.46 3.35 12.27
CA CYS A 24 -7.29 4.44 11.79
C CYS A 24 -8.43 4.65 12.79
N SER A 25 -8.09 4.90 14.06
CA SER A 25 -9.01 5.47 15.04
C SER A 25 -9.61 6.79 14.54
N MET A 26 -8.93 7.49 13.62
CA MET A 26 -9.43 8.70 12.98
C MET A 26 -10.53 8.41 11.93
N CYS A 27 -10.31 7.46 11.01
CA CYS A 27 -11.32 7.15 9.97
C CYS A 27 -12.56 6.47 10.57
N LYS A 28 -12.40 5.64 11.61
CA LYS A 28 -13.50 5.00 12.33
C LYS A 28 -14.32 6.01 13.13
N ALA A 29 -13.68 6.94 13.86
CA ALA A 29 -14.39 7.96 14.61
C ALA A 29 -15.18 8.91 13.71
N VAL A 30 -14.62 9.34 12.58
CA VAL A 30 -15.34 10.17 11.61
C VAL A 30 -16.52 9.40 11.01
N LEU A 31 -16.35 8.13 10.64
CA LEU A 31 -17.44 7.29 10.15
C LEU A 31 -18.58 7.13 11.15
N GLU A 32 -18.25 6.75 12.39
CA GLU A 32 -19.24 6.58 13.46
C GLU A 32 -19.98 7.89 13.75
N SER A 33 -19.28 9.03 13.69
CA SER A 33 -19.89 10.37 13.85
C SER A 33 -20.87 10.70 12.72
N ASN A 34 -20.53 10.40 11.46
CA ASN A 34 -21.42 10.68 10.31
C ASN A 34 -22.65 9.74 10.32
N MET A 35 -22.48 8.47 10.72
CA MET A 35 -23.60 7.53 10.86
C MET A 35 -24.57 7.92 11.99
N GLN A 36 -24.05 8.43 13.12
CA GLN A 36 -24.90 8.92 14.22
C GLN A 36 -25.72 10.16 13.87
N ASN A 37 -25.28 10.97 12.90
CA ASN A 37 -25.98 12.16 12.41
C ASN A 37 -27.00 11.86 11.28
N GLY A 38 -27.25 10.59 10.96
CA GLY A 38 -28.24 10.18 9.94
C GLY A 38 -27.70 10.15 8.51
N GLU A 39 -26.38 10.26 8.30
CA GLU A 39 -25.73 10.24 6.99
C GLU A 39 -25.21 8.83 6.61
N ASP A 40 -26.07 7.81 6.74
CA ASP A 40 -25.76 6.40 6.42
C ASP A 40 -25.20 6.19 5.00
N ALA A 41 -25.51 7.10 4.07
CA ALA A 41 -24.99 7.08 2.70
C ALA A 41 -23.47 7.27 2.63
N VAL A 42 -22.88 8.00 3.58
CA VAL A 42 -21.44 8.26 3.66
C VAL A 42 -20.69 7.01 4.15
N GLY A 43 -21.32 6.22 5.03
CA GLY A 43 -20.75 4.98 5.57
C GLY A 43 -20.60 3.84 4.55
N LYS A 44 -21.52 3.72 3.60
CA LYS A 44 -21.53 2.62 2.60
C LYS A 44 -20.42 2.74 1.54
N GLY A 45 -19.85 3.93 1.35
CA GLY A 45 -18.90 4.22 0.27
C GLY A 45 -17.42 4.11 0.65
N ILE A 46 -17.07 3.98 1.93
CA ILE A 46 -15.67 4.12 2.35
C ILE A 46 -14.76 2.99 1.87
N ASN A 47 -15.24 1.74 1.78
CA ASN A 47 -14.41 0.64 1.29
C ASN A 47 -13.94 0.90 -0.16
N SER A 48 -14.83 1.45 -0.98
CA SER A 48 -14.51 1.90 -2.34
C SER A 48 -13.53 3.09 -2.33
N GLY A 49 -13.68 4.01 -1.38
CA GLY A 49 -12.76 5.14 -1.19
C GLY A 49 -11.34 4.72 -0.77
N ILE A 50 -11.21 3.73 0.12
CA ILE A 50 -9.91 3.20 0.57
C ILE A 50 -9.18 2.55 -0.60
N ILE A 51 -9.87 1.71 -1.39
CA ILE A 51 -9.29 1.08 -2.58
C ILE A 51 -8.81 2.16 -3.57
N TYR A 52 -9.61 3.21 -3.77
CA TYR A 52 -9.25 4.31 -4.68
C TYR A 52 -8.00 5.05 -4.23
N ILE A 53 -7.90 5.41 -2.95
CA ILE A 53 -6.74 6.13 -2.40
C ILE A 53 -5.50 5.23 -2.34
N MET A 54 -5.64 3.94 -2.04
CA MET A 54 -4.54 2.98 -2.05
C MET A 54 -4.02 2.68 -3.45
N PHE A 55 -4.86 2.74 -4.48
CA PHE A 55 -4.45 2.46 -5.86
C PHE A 55 -3.49 3.53 -6.43
N VAL A 56 -3.70 4.79 -6.06
CA VAL A 56 -2.90 5.94 -6.51
C VAL A 56 -1.39 5.80 -6.24
N PRO A 57 -0.92 5.52 -5.00
CA PRO A 57 0.51 5.39 -4.73
C PRO A 57 1.15 4.23 -5.51
N TYR A 58 0.44 3.12 -5.75
CA TYR A 58 0.98 2.02 -6.55
C TYR A 58 1.19 2.40 -8.02
N ILE A 59 0.25 3.12 -8.64
CA ILE A 59 0.43 3.65 -10.00
C ILE A 59 1.62 4.61 -10.06
N LEU A 60 1.71 5.53 -9.11
CA LEU A 60 2.78 6.51 -9.08
C LEU A 60 4.15 5.84 -8.98
N MET A 61 4.31 4.87 -8.08
CA MET A 61 5.55 4.10 -7.96
C MET A 61 5.87 3.32 -9.24
N ALA A 62 4.89 2.65 -9.84
CA ALA A 62 5.10 1.90 -11.08
C ALA A 62 5.53 2.81 -12.23
N THR A 63 4.90 3.98 -12.35
CA THR A 63 5.20 4.98 -13.39
C THR A 63 6.63 5.51 -13.22
N VAL A 64 6.98 5.97 -12.02
CA VAL A 64 8.33 6.48 -11.72
C VAL A 64 9.37 5.39 -11.95
N GLY A 65 9.13 4.19 -11.44
CA GLY A 65 10.03 3.04 -11.62
C GLY A 65 10.26 2.70 -13.09
N TYR A 66 9.21 2.70 -13.91
CA TYR A 66 9.32 2.46 -15.35
C TYR A 66 10.19 3.50 -16.07
N PHE A 67 9.99 4.79 -15.77
CA PHE A 67 10.79 5.86 -16.38
C PHE A 67 12.26 5.80 -15.95
N LEU A 68 12.53 5.51 -14.68
CA LEU A 68 13.89 5.33 -14.18
C LEU A 68 14.56 4.14 -14.86
N TYR A 69 13.90 2.98 -14.92
CA TYR A 69 14.42 1.79 -15.59
C TYR A 69 14.76 2.06 -17.06
N LYS A 70 13.84 2.69 -17.80
CA LYS A 70 14.05 3.06 -19.21
C LYS A 70 15.20 4.04 -19.39
N HIS A 71 15.33 5.03 -18.51
CA HIS A 71 16.43 6.00 -18.54
C HIS A 71 17.79 5.32 -18.28
N HIS A 72 17.87 4.44 -17.28
CA HIS A 72 19.10 3.71 -16.97
C HIS A 72 19.53 2.77 -18.09
N ILE A 73 18.59 2.09 -18.76
CA ILE A 73 18.90 1.23 -19.91
C ILE A 73 19.42 2.05 -21.10
N LYS A 74 18.73 3.16 -21.45
CA LYS A 74 19.15 4.01 -22.58
C LYS A 74 20.54 4.62 -22.35
N ASN A 75 20.87 4.98 -21.12
CA ASN A 75 22.19 5.52 -20.79
C ASN A 75 23.28 4.46 -20.79
N LYS A 76 22.97 3.23 -20.35
CA LYS A 76 23.91 2.09 -20.43
C LYS A 76 24.23 1.73 -21.88
N ASP A 77 23.22 1.69 -22.75
CA ASP A 77 23.37 1.42 -24.18
C ASP A 77 24.19 2.50 -24.92
N ARG A 78 23.99 3.77 -24.55
CA ARG A 78 24.81 4.90 -25.05
C ARG A 78 26.26 4.86 -24.60
N SER A 79 26.57 4.30 -23.42
CA SER A 79 27.94 4.20 -22.91
C SER A 79 28.75 3.01 -23.48
N LEU A 80 28.09 2.10 -24.19
CA LEU A 80 28.68 0.90 -24.78
C LEU A 80 28.89 1.00 -26.31
N ASN A 81 28.48 2.12 -26.93
CA ASN A 81 28.80 2.50 -28.31
C ASN A 81 29.70 3.73 -28.32
#